data_AF-A0A5J4NR33-F1
#
_entry.id   AF-A0A5J4NR33-F1
#
_cell.length_a   1.000
_cell.length_b   1.000
_cell.length_c   1.000
_cell.angle_alpha   90.00
_cell.angle_beta   90.00
_cell.angle_gamma   90.00
#
_symmetry.space_group_name_H-M   'P 1'
#
loop_
_entity.id
_entity.type
_entity.pdbx_description
1 polymer ?
#
loop_
_entity_poly.entity_id
_entity_poly.type
_entity_poly.pdbx_seq_one_letter_code
_entity_poly.pdbx_strand_id
1 'polypeptide(L)'
;MDNTKTVGLGVPLDNIIAKDQIWKDHCQNEANATKLWYKNWSFLTKTQEELLKDEKENLIDPHREKPEIPAHLKVTEAVPISDYIKIKPSPVPIPQTTSGFIGWRSGKEEYLLEKYAQKRSPQGCLLRRFHWPVEAIW
;
A
#
# COMPACT_ATOMS: atom_id res chain seq x y z
N MET A 1 8.61 14.44 56.87
CA MET A 1 7.35 13.72 56.65
C MET A 1 7.43 13.21 55.23
N ASP A 2 7.99 12.02 55.06
CA ASP A 2 8.32 11.50 53.72
C ASP A 2 7.36 10.34 53.44
N ASN A 3 6.27 10.67 52.77
CA ASN A 3 5.22 9.73 52.37
C ASN A 3 5.64 8.98 51.10
N THR A 4 6.23 7.80 51.24
CA THR A 4 6.32 6.84 50.13
C THR A 4 5.02 6.05 50.05
N LYS A 5 4.14 6.48 49.13
CA LYS A 5 2.88 5.79 48.83
C LYS A 5 3.18 4.40 48.26
N THR A 6 2.90 3.37 49.05
CA THR A 6 2.88 1.96 48.62
C THR A 6 1.48 1.64 48.09
N VAL A 7 1.37 1.33 46.80
CA VAL A 7 0.13 0.88 46.17
C VAL A 7 0.41 -0.43 45.43
N GLY A 8 -0.31 -1.49 45.81
CA GLY A 8 -0.20 -2.83 45.21
C GLY A 8 0.94 -3.68 45.78
N LEU A 9 0.81 -5.03 45.71
CA LEU A 9 1.80 -6.05 46.15
C LEU A 9 3.21 -5.47 46.15
N GLY A 10 3.69 -5.12 47.35
CA GLY A 10 4.85 -4.25 47.55
C GLY A 10 6.14 -4.92 47.12
N VAL A 11 6.38 -4.99 45.82
CA VAL A 11 7.72 -5.19 45.26
C VAL A 11 8.33 -3.80 45.22
N PRO A 12 9.37 -3.51 46.03
CA PRO A 12 10.03 -2.23 46.00
C PRO A 12 10.52 -1.95 44.58
N LEU A 13 10.08 -0.84 43.98
CA LEU A 13 10.52 -0.40 42.65
C LEU A 13 12.03 -0.12 42.58
N ASP A 14 12.75 -0.18 43.71
CA ASP A 14 14.11 0.33 43.86
C ASP A 14 15.13 -0.72 44.34
N ASN A 15 14.96 -1.99 43.98
CA ASN A 15 16.06 -2.93 44.11
C ASN A 15 17.03 -2.79 42.92
N ILE A 16 17.98 -1.85 43.06
CA ILE A 16 19.01 -1.54 42.06
C ILE A 16 19.82 -2.81 41.70
N ILE A 17 20.07 -3.68 42.68
CA ILE A 17 20.81 -4.94 42.49
C ILE A 17 20.01 -5.90 41.61
N ALA A 18 18.69 -6.01 41.84
CA ALA A 18 17.84 -6.84 41.00
C ALA A 18 17.74 -6.31 39.57
N LYS A 19 17.64 -4.97 39.39
CA LYS A 19 17.64 -4.35 38.06
C LYS A 19 18.96 -4.58 37.32
N ASP A 20 20.09 -4.43 38.00
CA ASP A 20 21.42 -4.70 37.43
C ASP A 20 21.58 -6.18 37.03
N GLN A 21 21.11 -7.11 37.86
CA GLN A 21 21.14 -8.53 37.54
C GLN A 21 20.27 -8.87 36.33
N ILE A 22 19.05 -8.33 36.25
CA ILE A 22 18.15 -8.51 35.09
C ILE A 22 18.83 -7.99 33.81
N TRP A 23 19.46 -6.81 33.88
CA TRP A 23 20.19 -6.26 32.73
C TRP A 23 21.34 -7.16 32.29
N LYS A 24 22.15 -7.67 33.24
CA LYS A 24 23.23 -8.62 32.95
C LYS A 24 22.72 -9.90 32.30
N ASP A 25 21.63 -10.46 32.84
CA ASP A 25 21.01 -11.67 32.29
C ASP A 25 20.50 -11.43 30.86
N HIS A 26 19.92 -10.27 30.57
CA HIS A 26 19.52 -9.91 29.22
C HIS A 26 20.70 -9.79 28.27
N CYS A 27 21.78 -9.11 28.66
CA CYS A 27 23.00 -9.01 27.85
C CYS A 27 23.61 -10.39 27.57
N GLN A 28 23.62 -11.28 28.56
CA GLN A 28 24.13 -12.64 28.40
C GLN A 28 23.24 -13.48 27.47
N ASN A 29 21.92 -13.35 27.60
CA ASN A 29 20.96 -14.01 26.73
C ASN A 29 21.07 -13.52 25.29
N GLU A 30 21.25 -12.22 25.06
CA GLU A 30 21.45 -11.66 23.72
C GLU A 30 22.74 -12.17 23.07
N ALA A 31 23.84 -12.20 23.84
CA ALA A 31 25.12 -12.74 23.36
C ALA A 31 25.01 -14.23 23.01
N ASN A 32 24.29 -15.01 23.82
CA ASN A 32 24.03 -16.42 23.56
C ASN A 32 23.10 -16.62 22.35
N ALA A 33 22.04 -15.81 22.24
CA ALA A 33 21.12 -15.85 21.12
C ALA A 33 21.82 -15.54 19.80
N THR A 34 22.74 -14.57 19.78
CA THR A 34 23.55 -14.23 18.60
C THR A 34 24.43 -15.40 18.16
N LYS A 35 25.10 -16.06 19.12
CA LYS A 35 25.94 -17.24 18.84
C LYS A 35 25.12 -18.44 18.34
N LEU A 36 23.93 -18.64 18.92
CA LEU A 36 23.04 -19.75 18.58
C LEU A 36 22.12 -19.43 17.38
N TRP A 37 22.12 -18.18 16.90
CA TRP A 37 21.22 -17.73 15.86
C TRP A 37 21.34 -18.59 14.61
N TYR A 38 22.57 -18.78 14.12
CA TYR A 38 22.80 -19.62 12.94
C TYR A 38 22.33 -21.07 13.15
N LYS A 39 22.57 -21.65 14.32
CA LYS A 39 22.14 -23.02 14.60
C LYS A 39 20.62 -23.15 14.58
N ASN A 40 19.91 -22.23 15.22
CA ASN A 40 18.45 -22.30 15.37
C ASN A 40 17.70 -21.81 14.13
N TRP A 41 18.27 -20.85 13.40
CA TRP A 41 17.58 -20.10 12.34
C TRP A 41 18.28 -20.17 10.98
N SER A 42 19.28 -21.02 10.79
CA SER A 42 19.92 -21.26 9.47
C SER A 42 18.93 -21.72 8.39
N PHE A 43 17.78 -22.25 8.76
CA PHE A 43 16.74 -22.59 7.78
C PHE A 43 16.17 -21.33 7.09
N LEU A 44 16.20 -20.15 7.73
CA LEU A 44 15.75 -18.89 7.12
C LEU A 44 16.67 -18.40 5.98
N THR A 45 17.91 -18.90 5.91
CA THR A 45 18.82 -18.54 4.82
C THR A 45 18.65 -19.42 3.59
N LYS A 46 17.96 -20.56 3.73
CA LYS A 46 17.75 -21.52 2.65
C LYS A 46 16.48 -21.19 1.88
N THR A 47 16.45 -21.58 0.61
CA THR A 47 15.21 -21.50 -0.19
C THR A 47 14.24 -22.61 0.20
N GLN A 48 12.94 -22.42 -0.08
CA GLN A 48 11.93 -23.45 0.19
C GLN A 48 12.26 -24.77 -0.52
N GLU A 49 12.83 -24.71 -1.72
CA GLU A 49 13.22 -25.89 -2.49
C GLU A 49 14.36 -26.67 -1.82
N GLU A 50 15.35 -25.98 -1.26
CA GLU A 50 16.45 -26.60 -0.53
C GLU A 50 16.01 -27.23 0.79
N LEU A 51 15.06 -26.61 1.49
CA LEU A 51 14.50 -27.14 2.73
C LEU A 51 13.69 -28.41 2.50
N LEU A 52 12.91 -28.44 1.42
CA LEU A 52 12.01 -29.54 1.12
C LEU A 52 12.65 -30.61 0.24
N LYS A 53 13.90 -30.46 -0.20
CA LYS A 53 14.51 -31.35 -1.21
C LYS A 53 14.38 -32.84 -0.88
N ASP A 54 14.61 -33.20 0.38
CA ASP A 54 14.60 -34.60 0.85
C ASP A 54 13.18 -35.11 1.16
N GLU A 55 12.24 -34.21 1.46
CA GLU A 55 10.86 -34.54 1.85
C GLU A 55 9.84 -34.33 0.73
N LYS A 56 10.20 -33.59 -0.33
CA LYS A 56 9.31 -33.17 -1.42
C LYS A 56 8.65 -34.35 -2.12
N GLU A 57 9.39 -35.44 -2.34
CA GLU A 57 8.86 -36.65 -2.97
C GLU A 57 7.86 -37.38 -2.07
N ASN A 58 8.00 -37.27 -0.75
CA ASN A 58 7.07 -37.86 0.22
C ASN A 58 5.84 -36.97 0.48
N LEU A 59 6.00 -35.65 0.38
CA LEU A 59 4.93 -34.66 0.60
C LEU A 59 4.00 -34.53 -0.62
N ILE A 60 4.51 -34.79 -1.82
CA ILE A 60 3.71 -34.76 -3.05
C ILE A 60 3.14 -36.16 -3.28
N ASP A 61 1.87 -36.34 -2.95
CA ASP A 61 1.13 -37.55 -3.35
C ASP A 61 1.00 -37.59 -4.89
N PRO A 62 1.66 -38.55 -5.58
CA PRO A 62 1.61 -38.64 -7.04
C PRO A 62 0.21 -38.99 -7.56
N HIS A 63 -0.63 -39.59 -6.71
CA HIS A 63 -1.98 -40.03 -7.05
C HIS A 63 -3.04 -38.97 -6.73
N ARG A 64 -2.65 -37.84 -6.13
CA ARG A 64 -3.59 -36.74 -5.84
C ARG A 64 -3.99 -36.04 -7.13
N GLU A 65 -5.27 -36.17 -7.49
CA GLU A 65 -5.85 -35.44 -8.60
C GLU A 65 -5.79 -33.93 -8.34
N LYS A 66 -5.39 -33.17 -9.37
CA LYS A 66 -5.41 -31.70 -9.29
C LYS A 66 -6.86 -31.25 -9.18
N PRO A 67 -7.23 -30.44 -8.17
CA PRO A 67 -8.60 -29.99 -8.03
C PRO A 67 -9.00 -29.17 -9.26
N GLU A 68 -10.18 -29.45 -9.80
CA GLU A 68 -10.75 -28.63 -10.86
C GLU A 68 -11.05 -27.24 -10.31
N ILE A 69 -10.43 -26.21 -10.90
CA ILE A 69 -10.68 -24.82 -10.51
C ILE A 69 -12.07 -24.43 -11.06
N PRO A 70 -13.02 -24.01 -10.20
CA PRO A 70 -14.33 -23.52 -10.65
C PRO A 70 -14.21 -22.39 -11.67
N ALA A 71 -15.13 -22.31 -12.63
CA ALA A 71 -15.05 -21.35 -13.74
C ALA A 71 -14.91 -19.87 -13.28
N HIS A 72 -15.54 -19.50 -12.17
CA HIS A 72 -15.47 -18.15 -11.61
C HIS A 72 -14.13 -17.81 -10.93
N LEU A 73 -13.31 -18.81 -10.61
CA LEU A 73 -11.96 -18.67 -10.06
C LEU A 73 -10.88 -18.81 -11.14
N LYS A 74 -11.24 -19.24 -12.35
CA LYS A 74 -10.30 -19.29 -13.47
C LYS A 74 -9.99 -17.86 -13.89
N VAL A 75 -8.72 -17.49 -13.79
CA VAL A 75 -8.22 -16.26 -14.39
C VAL A 75 -8.42 -16.39 -15.89
N THR A 76 -9.29 -15.54 -16.46
CA THR A 76 -9.40 -15.43 -17.91
C THR A 76 -8.07 -14.96 -18.46
N GLU A 77 -7.59 -15.59 -19.53
CA GLU A 77 -6.42 -15.09 -20.23
C GLU A 77 -6.65 -13.62 -20.59
N ALA A 78 -5.61 -12.81 -20.41
CA ALA A 78 -5.68 -11.41 -20.78
C ALA A 78 -5.89 -11.34 -22.29
N VAL A 79 -7.07 -10.87 -22.70
CA VAL A 79 -7.32 -10.53 -24.09
C VAL A 79 -6.25 -9.50 -24.49
N PRO A 80 -5.53 -9.70 -25.62
CA PRO A 80 -4.50 -8.76 -26.02
C PRO A 80 -5.11 -7.37 -26.23
N ILE A 81 -4.34 -6.35 -25.88
CA ILE A 81 -4.76 -4.93 -25.94
C ILE A 81 -5.34 -4.55 -27.32
N SER A 82 -4.81 -5.19 -28.38
CA SER A 82 -5.25 -5.04 -29.76
C SER A 82 -6.75 -5.27 -29.97
N ASP A 83 -7.36 -6.22 -29.25
CA ASP A 83 -8.74 -6.65 -29.54
C ASP A 83 -9.77 -5.64 -29.03
N TYR A 84 -9.46 -4.92 -27.95
CA TYR A 84 -10.37 -3.94 -27.34
C TYR A 84 -9.97 -2.48 -27.61
N ILE A 85 -8.70 -2.17 -27.88
CA ILE A 85 -8.28 -0.81 -28.30
C ILE A 85 -8.34 -0.70 -29.82
N LYS A 86 -9.51 -0.32 -30.34
CA LYS A 86 -9.69 -0.03 -31.78
C LYS A 86 -9.30 1.42 -32.06
N ILE A 87 -8.13 1.64 -32.67
CA ILE A 87 -7.67 2.96 -33.09
C ILE A 87 -8.49 3.38 -34.33
N LYS A 88 -9.44 4.30 -34.15
CA LYS A 88 -10.19 4.91 -35.25
C LYS A 88 -9.33 5.97 -35.95
N PRO A 89 -9.57 6.23 -37.25
CA PRO A 89 -8.89 7.31 -37.96
C PRO A 89 -9.15 8.67 -37.30
N SER A 90 -8.23 9.62 -37.51
CA SER A 90 -8.39 10.99 -37.01
C SER A 90 -9.67 11.62 -37.57
N PRO A 91 -10.43 12.40 -36.78
CA PRO A 91 -11.64 13.01 -37.27
C PRO A 91 -11.33 14.08 -38.32
N VAL A 92 -12.17 14.20 -39.35
CA VAL A 92 -12.02 15.17 -40.46
C VAL A 92 -13.07 16.28 -40.26
N PRO A 93 -12.77 17.57 -40.55
CA PRO A 93 -11.55 18.12 -41.13
C PRO A 93 -10.41 18.31 -40.13
N ILE A 94 -9.19 18.06 -40.60
CA ILE A 94 -7.96 18.36 -39.86
C ILE A 94 -7.65 19.84 -40.09
N PRO A 95 -7.38 20.63 -39.03
CA PRO A 95 -7.02 22.04 -39.17
C PRO A 95 -5.75 22.19 -40.00
N GLN A 96 -5.70 23.21 -40.86
CA GLN A 96 -4.53 23.49 -41.72
C GLN A 96 -3.44 24.30 -41.00
N THR A 97 -3.81 25.05 -39.97
CA THR A 97 -2.93 25.95 -39.23
C THR A 97 -2.49 25.35 -37.90
N THR A 98 -1.26 25.61 -37.48
CA THR A 98 -0.71 25.18 -36.18
C THR A 98 -1.51 25.72 -35.00
N SER A 99 -2.02 26.96 -35.09
CA SER A 99 -2.94 27.51 -34.10
C SER A 99 -4.27 26.76 -34.05
N GLY A 100 -4.78 26.33 -35.20
CA GLY A 100 -5.99 25.52 -35.31
C GLY A 100 -5.83 24.11 -34.74
N PHE A 101 -4.60 23.58 -34.60
CA PHE A 101 -4.36 22.31 -33.91
C PHE A 101 -4.51 22.41 -32.38
N ILE A 102 -4.51 23.61 -31.81
CA ILE A 102 -4.65 23.78 -30.36
C ILE A 102 -6.12 23.57 -29.98
N GLY A 103 -6.41 22.53 -29.19
CA GLY A 103 -7.75 22.29 -28.62
C GLY A 103 -8.82 21.77 -29.59
N TRP A 104 -8.54 21.57 -30.88
CA TRP A 104 -9.56 21.16 -31.87
C TRP A 104 -10.24 19.82 -31.58
N ARG A 105 -9.53 18.87 -30.96
CA ARG A 105 -10.11 17.59 -30.52
C ARG A 105 -10.90 17.75 -29.22
N SER A 106 -10.44 18.61 -28.31
CA SER A 106 -11.11 18.84 -27.02
C SER A 106 -12.48 19.47 -27.17
N GLY A 107 -12.69 20.29 -28.21
CA GLY A 107 -13.98 20.95 -28.48
C GLY A 107 -15.07 20.05 -29.09
N LYS A 108 -14.78 18.79 -29.44
CA LYS A 108 -15.78 17.88 -30.00
C LYS A 108 -16.53 17.14 -28.88
N GLU A 109 -17.85 17.26 -28.90
CA GLU A 109 -18.73 16.64 -27.91
C GLU A 109 -18.58 15.11 -27.86
N GLU A 110 -18.30 14.48 -29.02
CA GLU A 110 -18.09 13.04 -29.17
C GLU A 110 -17.01 12.46 -28.24
N TYR A 111 -16.01 13.26 -27.87
CA TYR A 111 -14.88 12.80 -27.06
C TYR A 111 -15.05 13.09 -25.57
N LEU A 112 -16.06 13.89 -25.18
CA LEU A 112 -16.39 14.23 -23.79
C LEU A 112 -15.14 14.59 -22.93
N LEU A 113 -14.13 15.21 -23.55
CA LEU A 113 -12.85 15.54 -22.90
C LEU A 113 -13.03 16.69 -21.90
N GLU A 114 -13.96 17.59 -22.20
CA GLU A 114 -14.40 18.65 -21.30
C GLU A 114 -15.42 18.12 -20.27
N LYS A 115 -14.96 17.26 -19.36
CA LYS A 115 -15.79 16.73 -18.26
C LYS A 115 -16.43 17.82 -17.38
N TYR A 116 -15.89 19.03 -17.43
CA TYR A 116 -16.32 20.18 -16.63
C TYR A 116 -16.77 21.37 -17.48
N ALA A 117 -17.32 21.14 -18.67
CA ALA A 117 -17.93 22.18 -19.52
C ALA A 117 -19.02 23.02 -18.81
N GLN A 118 -19.44 22.61 -17.61
CA GLN A 118 -20.39 23.28 -16.76
C GLN A 118 -19.83 24.61 -16.23
N LYS A 119 -20.23 25.71 -16.88
CA LYS A 119 -20.17 27.11 -16.43
C LYS A 119 -19.19 27.35 -15.28
N ARG A 120 -17.92 27.62 -15.60
CA ARG A 120 -17.07 28.42 -14.71
C ARG A 120 -17.56 29.86 -14.73
N SER A 121 -18.69 30.13 -14.10
CA SER A 121 -18.97 31.48 -13.65
C SER A 121 -17.97 31.81 -12.54
N PRO A 122 -17.40 33.03 -12.49
CA PRO A 122 -16.68 33.45 -11.29
C PRO A 122 -17.61 33.20 -10.10
N GLN A 123 -17.12 32.54 -9.04
CA GLN A 123 -17.92 32.11 -7.87
C GLN A 123 -18.51 33.28 -7.04
N GLY A 124 -18.52 34.49 -7.60
CA GLY A 124 -18.80 35.75 -6.91
C GLY A 124 -17.68 36.13 -5.95
N CYS A 125 -17.77 37.31 -5.36
CA CYS A 125 -16.92 37.67 -4.24
C CYS A 125 -17.48 37.03 -2.94
N LEU A 126 -16.59 36.52 -2.09
CA LEU A 126 -16.96 35.86 -0.83
C LEU A 126 -17.79 36.78 0.07
N LEU A 127 -17.44 38.08 0.09
CA LEU A 127 -18.15 39.10 0.85
C LEU A 127 -19.64 39.16 0.50
N ARG A 128 -19.98 39.15 -0.79
CA ARG A 128 -21.37 39.18 -1.24
C ARG A 128 -22.10 37.87 -0.94
N ARG A 129 -21.38 36.74 -0.94
CA ARG A 129 -21.96 35.42 -0.64
C ARG A 129 -22.31 35.28 0.85
N PHE A 130 -21.46 35.81 1.72
CA PHE A 130 -21.66 35.75 3.18
C PHE A 130 -22.28 37.00 3.78
N HIS A 131 -22.62 37.99 2.95
CA HIS A 131 -23.12 39.31 3.38
C HIS A 131 -22.17 39.95 4.39
N TRP A 132 -20.87 39.77 4.20
CA TRP A 132 -19.89 40.29 5.13
C TRP A 132 -19.65 41.78 4.92
N PRO A 133 -19.49 42.53 6.01
CA PRO A 133 -19.10 43.92 5.95
C PRO A 133 -17.71 44.04 5.29
N VAL A 134 -17.44 45.13 4.59
CA VAL A 134 -16.19 45.36 3.84
C VAL A 134 -14.99 45.44 4.81
N GLU A 135 -15.27 45.72 6.07
CA GLU A 135 -14.37 45.69 7.21
C GLU A 135 -13.77 44.29 7.46
N ALA A 136 -14.39 43.21 7.00
CA ALA A 136 -13.89 41.84 7.19
C ALA A 136 -12.64 41.51 6.34
N ILE A 137 -12.22 42.41 5.45
CA ILE A 137 -11.04 42.26 4.60
C ILE A 137 -9.81 42.99 5.20
N TRP A 138 -10.01 43.76 6.29
CA TRP A 138 -9.04 44.66 6.90
C TRP A 138 -8.68 44.24 8.33
#